data_AF-A0A2T0RCG7-F1
#
_entry.id   AF-A0A2T0RCG7-F1
#
_cell.length_a   1.000
_cell.length_b   1.000
_cell.length_c   1.000
_cell.angle_alpha   90.00
_cell.angle_beta   90.00
_cell.angle_gamma   90.00
#
_symmetry.space_group_name_H-M   'P 1'
#
loop_
_entity.id
_entity.type
_entity.pdbx_description
1 polymer ?
#
loop_
_entity_poly.entity_id
_entity_poly.type
_entity_poly.pdbx_seq_one_letter_code
_entity_poly.pdbx_strand_id
1 'polypeptide(L)'
;MLETPGGLTLMASDTPPGMEVVPGSAISVSLSGDDADELKGYWEKLSEGGAVSVPLEKQMWGDEFGTCRDRFGVDWMVNITAPQP
;
A
#
# COMPACT_ATOMS: atom_id res chain seq x y z
N MET A 1 0.38 -16.50 -4.11
CA MET A 1 1.43 -16.02 -3.22
C MET A 1 2.30 -15.10 -4.04
N LEU A 2 2.41 -13.83 -3.64
CA LEU A 2 3.29 -12.86 -4.27
C LEU A 2 4.45 -12.62 -3.31
N GLU A 3 5.67 -12.94 -3.74
CA GLU A 3 6.89 -12.71 -2.97
C GLU A 3 7.63 -11.50 -3.56
N THR A 4 7.97 -10.53 -2.72
CA THR A 4 8.82 -9.42 -3.13
C THR A 4 10.29 -9.80 -2.96
N PRO A 5 11.22 -9.20 -3.73
CA PRO A 5 12.66 -9.37 -3.51
C PRO A 5 13.10 -9.01 -2.08
N GLY A 6 12.37 -8.11 -1.41
CA GLY A 6 12.57 -7.73 -0.01
C GLY A 6 11.99 -8.73 1.01
N GLY A 7 11.47 -9.89 0.57
CA GLY A 7 11.00 -10.97 1.45
C GLY A 7 9.57 -10.81 1.97
N LEU A 8 8.83 -9.78 1.54
CA LEU A 8 7.41 -9.65 1.86
C LEU A 8 6.61 -10.68 1.05
N THR A 9 5.76 -11.45 1.74
CA THR A 9 4.81 -12.35 1.10
C THR A 9 3.40 -11.84 1.27
N LEU A 10 2.69 -11.61 0.16
CA LEU A 10 1.26 -11.32 0.15
C LEU A 10 0.47 -12.53 -0.38
N MET A 11 -0.62 -12.85 0.30
CA MET A 11 -1.57 -13.89 -0.10
C MET A 11 -2.98 -13.30 -0.11
N ALA A 12 -3.70 -13.55 -1.20
CA ALA A 12 -5.10 -13.19 -1.36
C ALA A 12 -5.83 -14.36 -2.02
N SER A 13 -7.14 -14.45 -1.79
CA SER A 13 -8.02 -15.46 -2.39
C SER A 13 -9.38 -14.84 -2.69
N ASP A 14 -9.99 -15.24 -3.79
CA ASP A 14 -11.37 -14.84 -4.11
C ASP A 14 -12.36 -15.44 -3.11
N THR A 15 -13.47 -14.73 -2.90
CA THR A 15 -14.62 -15.29 -2.18
C THR A 15 -15.19 -16.48 -2.96
N PRO A 16 -15.33 -17.68 -2.35
CA PRO A 16 -15.84 -18.85 -3.03
C PRO A 16 -17.27 -18.69 -3.56
N PRO A 17 -17.67 -19.43 -4.61
CA PRO A 17 -19.04 -19.42 -5.12
C PRO A 17 -20.06 -19.74 -4.02
N GLY A 18 -21.13 -18.94 -3.93
CA GLY A 18 -22.20 -19.14 -2.96
C GLY A 18 -21.95 -18.52 -1.58
N MET A 19 -20.82 -17.85 -1.37
CA MET A 19 -20.58 -16.99 -0.21
C MET A 19 -20.85 -15.52 -0.56
N GLU A 20 -21.38 -14.78 0.41
CA GLU A 20 -21.56 -13.33 0.28
C GLU A 20 -20.19 -12.64 0.25
N VAL A 21 -19.94 -11.84 -0.79
CA VAL A 21 -18.81 -10.90 -0.80
C VAL A 21 -19.19 -9.76 0.12
N VAL A 22 -18.57 -9.67 1.29
CA VAL A 22 -18.74 -8.55 2.20
C VAL A 22 -17.69 -7.48 1.83
N PRO A 23 -18.07 -6.35 1.20
CA PRO A 23 -17.13 -5.29 0.90
C PRO A 23 -16.61 -4.70 2.21
N GLY A 24 -15.29 -4.72 2.44
CA GLY A 24 -14.70 -4.11 3.63
C GLY A 24 -14.34 -5.03 4.80
N SER A 25 -14.01 -6.31 4.57
CA SER A 25 -13.10 -7.04 5.47
C SER A 25 -11.70 -6.39 5.39
N ALA A 26 -11.59 -5.26 6.10
CA ALA A 26 -10.65 -4.16 5.92
C ALA A 26 -9.18 -4.52 6.20
N ILE A 27 -8.55 -5.19 5.25
CA ILE A 27 -7.09 -5.30 5.23
C ILE A 27 -6.56 -4.07 4.50
N SER A 28 -6.11 -3.09 5.28
CA SER A 28 -5.20 -2.08 4.76
C SER A 28 -3.78 -2.62 4.82
N VAL A 29 -3.04 -2.57 3.72
CA VAL A 29 -1.65 -3.02 3.67
C VAL A 29 -0.72 -1.83 3.83
N SER A 30 0.14 -1.86 4.85
CA SER A 30 1.17 -0.83 5.06
C SER A 30 2.50 -1.31 4.51
N LEU A 31 3.08 -0.51 3.61
CA LEU A 31 4.44 -0.65 3.12
C LEU A 31 5.28 0.46 3.75
N SER A 32 6.20 0.09 4.64
CA SER A 32 7.01 1.04 5.41
C SER A 32 8.48 0.66 5.34
N GLY A 33 9.37 1.65 5.21
CA GLY A 33 10.82 1.43 5.13
C GLY A 33 11.59 2.70 4.83
N ASP A 34 12.90 2.56 4.67
CA ASP A 34 13.87 3.64 4.43
C ASP A 34 14.35 3.72 2.97
N ASP A 35 14.09 2.70 2.14
CA ASP A 35 14.34 2.72 0.70
C ASP A 35 13.27 3.57 -0.02
N ALA A 36 13.57 4.87 -0.15
CA ALA A 36 12.67 5.83 -0.76
C ALA A 36 12.38 5.53 -2.23
N ASP A 37 13.35 5.03 -2.99
CA ASP A 37 13.19 4.78 -4.43
C ASP A 37 12.28 3.57 -4.65
N GLU A 38 12.45 2.50 -3.87
CA GLU A 38 11.59 1.32 -3.92
C GLU A 38 10.14 1.68 -3.56
N LEU A 39 9.93 2.39 -2.45
CA LEU A 39 8.60 2.73 -1.95
C LEU A 39 7.87 3.73 -2.86
N LYS A 40 8.59 4.70 -3.46
CA LYS A 40 8.01 5.59 -4.49
C LYS A 40 7.60 4.82 -5.73
N GLY A 41 8.41 3.84 -6.16
CA GLY A 41 8.06 2.96 -7.27
C GLY A 41 6.80 2.11 -7.01
N TYR A 42 6.59 1.66 -5.76
CA TYR A 42 5.34 0.99 -5.37
C TYR A 42 4.16 1.96 -5.35
N TRP A 43 4.33 3.15 -4.77
CA TRP A 43 3.28 4.18 -4.73
C TRP A 43 2.76 4.53 -6.12
N GLU A 44 3.63 4.78 -7.09
CA GLU A 44 3.24 5.10 -8.47
C GLU A 44 2.35 4.00 -9.06
N LYS A 45 2.73 2.73 -8.92
CA LYS A 45 2.00 1.59 -9.48
C LYS A 45 0.66 1.34 -8.78
N LEU A 46 0.61 1.51 -7.46
CA LEU A 46 -0.59 1.27 -6.66
C LEU A 46 -1.61 2.39 -6.84
N SER A 47 -1.15 3.64 -6.92
CA SER A 47 -2.01 4.80 -7.13
C SER A 47 -2.47 4.94 -8.60
N GLU A 48 -1.73 4.37 -9.56
CA GLU A 48 -2.11 4.37 -10.97
C GLU A 48 -3.46 3.65 -11.21
N GLY A 49 -4.45 4.42 -11.66
CA GLY A 49 -5.80 3.93 -11.89
C GLY A 49 -6.61 3.68 -10.62
N GLY A 50 -6.06 4.04 -9.46
CA GLY A 50 -6.72 4.00 -8.16
C GLY A 50 -7.26 5.36 -7.73
N ALA A 51 -7.60 5.48 -6.44
CA ALA A 51 -8.04 6.71 -5.78
C ALA A 51 -7.08 7.07 -4.64
N VAL A 52 -6.41 8.22 -4.76
CA VAL A 52 -5.55 8.75 -3.69
C VAL A 52 -6.42 9.44 -2.64
N SER A 53 -6.31 9.00 -1.39
CA SER A 53 -6.97 9.63 -0.23
C SER A 53 -6.06 10.63 0.48
N VAL A 54 -4.77 10.31 0.60
CA VAL A 54 -3.72 11.21 1.11
C VAL A 54 -2.55 11.14 0.15
N PRO A 55 -2.16 12.23 -0.53
CA PRO A 55 -0.97 12.23 -1.39
C PRO A 55 0.29 11.83 -0.62
N LEU A 56 1.19 11.10 -1.27
CA LEU A 56 2.50 10.77 -0.69
C LEU A 56 3.35 12.03 -0.60
N GLU A 57 3.36 12.64 0.58
CA GLU A 57 4.02 13.91 0.85
C GLU A 57 4.70 13.90 2.22
N LYS A 58 5.62 14.84 2.42
CA LYS A 58 6.30 15.02 3.70
C LYS A 58 5.32 15.45 4.80
N GLN A 59 5.34 14.72 5.90
CA GLN A 59 4.46 14.92 7.04
C GLN A 59 5.16 15.67 8.17
N MET A 60 4.35 16.15 9.12
CA MET A 60 4.81 16.90 10.29
C MET A 60 5.80 16.14 11.20
N TRP A 61 5.83 14.81 11.14
CA TRP A 61 6.77 13.97 11.88
C TRP A 61 8.07 13.65 11.12
N GLY A 62 8.23 14.14 9.89
CA GLY A 62 9.47 14.08 9.12
C GLY A 62 9.44 13.16 7.90
N ASP A 63 8.70 12.04 7.97
CA ASP A 63 8.59 11.03 6.90
C ASP A 63 7.78 11.53 5.70
N GLU A 64 7.87 10.84 4.56
CA GLU A 64 6.86 10.92 3.51
C GLU A 64 5.78 9.85 3.76
N PHE A 65 4.50 10.22 3.74
CA PHE A 65 3.40 9.29 3.95
C PHE A 65 2.24 9.58 3.01
N GLY A 66 1.59 8.53 2.54
CA GLY A 66 0.41 8.61 1.68
C GLY A 66 -0.50 7.40 1.80
N THR A 67 -1.75 7.56 1.37
CA THR A 67 -2.74 6.48 1.31
C THR A 67 -3.48 6.51 -0.02
N CYS A 68 -3.73 5.33 -0.58
CA CYS A 68 -4.53 5.18 -1.79
C CYS A 68 -5.32 3.87 -1.79
N ARG A 69 -6.41 3.84 -2.53
CA ARG A 69 -7.11 2.62 -2.92
C ARG A 69 -6.70 2.26 -4.33
N ASP A 70 -6.18 1.07 -4.56
CA ASP A 70 -5.77 0.65 -5.91
C ASP A 70 -6.97 0.37 -6.83
N ARG A 71 -6.68 0.09 -8.11
CA ARG A 71 -7.70 -0.22 -9.13
C ARG A 71 -8.54 -1.49 -8.82
N PHE A 72 -8.10 -2.32 -7.88
CA PHE A 72 -8.77 -3.55 -7.46
C PHE A 72 -9.57 -3.35 -6.17
N GLY A 73 -9.52 -2.17 -5.56
CA GLY A 73 -10.28 -1.81 -4.37
C GLY A 73 -9.53 -2.07 -3.05
N VAL A 74 -8.24 -2.40 -3.08
CA VAL A 74 -7.44 -2.62 -1.86
C VAL A 74 -6.91 -1.29 -1.33
N ASP A 75 -7.02 -1.08 -0.02
CA ASP A 75 -6.49 0.10 0.66
C ASP A 75 -5.00 -0.08 1.02
N TRP A 76 -4.17 0.87 0.61
CA TRP A 76 -2.72 0.88 0.80
C TRP A 76 -2.26 2.10 1.57
N MET A 77 -1.27 1.89 2.43
CA MET A 77 -0.54 2.93 3.15
C MET A 77 0.94 2.80 2.79
N VAL A 78 1.60 3.91 2.47
CA VAL A 78 3.04 3.95 2.20
C VAL A 78 3.68 4.94 3.15
N ASN A 79 4.71 4.52 3.89
CA ASN A 79 5.51 5.38 4.76
C ASN A 79 7.00 5.23 4.41
N ILE A 80 7.64 6.33 4.05
CA ILE A 80 9.07 6.41 3.77
C ILE A 80 9.72 7.12 4.93
N THR A 81 10.47 6.36 5.73
CA THR A 81 11.16 6.86 6.92
C THR A 81 12.19 7.91 6.52
N ALA A 82 12.16 9.06 7.19
CA ALA A 82 13.16 10.08 6.98
C ALA A 82 14.56 9.57 7.43
N PRO A 83 15.64 9.91 6.72
CA PRO A 83 16.99 9.55 7.14
C PRO A 83 17.28 10.02 8.57
N GLN A 84 17.76 9.12 9.43
CA GLN A 84 18.23 9.50 10.76
C GLN A 84 19.57 10.27 10.62
N PRO A 85 19.78 11.38 11.36
CA PRO A 85 21.02 12.13 11.32
C PRO A 85 22.22 11.36 11.89
#